data_AF-E2ZBE0-F1
#
_entry.id   AF-E2ZBE0-F1
#
_cell.length_a   1.000
_cell.length_b   1.000
_cell.length_c   1.000
_cell.angle_alpha   90.00
_cell.angle_beta   90.00
_cell.angle_gamma   90.00
#
_symmetry.space_group_name_H-M   'P 1'
#
loop_
_entity.id
_entity.type
_entity.pdbx_description
1 polymer ?
#
loop_
_entity_poly.entity_id
_entity_poly.type
_entity_poly.pdbx_seq_one_letter_code
_entity_poly.pdbx_strand_id
1 'polypeptide(L)'
;MLSLKPREFEELQIQEFNAMVQGHLRRKRKQDEMQAYFTYWQLLPQLGSKTSITPADILAPLYPDVKPDPKEERKELLKVFGM
;
A
#
# COMPACT_ATOMS: atom_id res chain seq x y z
N MET A 1 -0.18 -11.69 4.19
CA MET A 1 1.10 -12.43 4.15
C MET A 1 1.14 -13.25 2.87
N LEU A 2 2.30 -13.36 2.21
CA LEU A 2 2.49 -14.26 1.08
C LEU A 2 2.72 -15.66 1.68
N SER A 3 1.70 -16.51 1.66
CA SER A 3 1.67 -17.80 2.36
C SER A 3 2.51 -18.88 1.65
N LEU A 4 3.74 -18.56 1.26
CA LEU A 4 4.66 -19.48 0.58
C LEU A 4 5.46 -20.29 1.59
N LYS A 5 5.73 -21.54 1.24
CA LYS A 5 6.74 -22.34 1.92
C LYS A 5 8.15 -21.90 1.46
N PRO A 6 9.20 -22.09 2.28
CA PRO A 6 10.56 -21.70 1.92
C PRO A 6 11.05 -22.26 0.57
N ARG A 7 10.73 -23.51 0.24
CA ARG A 7 11.09 -24.12 -1.06
C ARG A 7 10.36 -23.49 -2.25
N GLU A 8 9.08 -23.20 -2.07
CA GLU A 8 8.27 -22.52 -3.10
C GLU A 8 8.76 -21.09 -3.36
N PHE A 9 9.43 -20.49 -2.38
CA PHE A 9 10.07 -19.19 -2.54
C PHE A 9 11.39 -19.28 -3.31
N GLU A 10 12.22 -20.29 -3.05
CA GLU A 10 13.50 -20.51 -3.73
C GLU A 10 13.33 -20.86 -5.22
N GLU A 11 12.23 -21.53 -5.56
CA GLU A 11 11.92 -21.98 -6.94
C GLU A 11 11.28 -20.88 -7.81
N LEU A 12 10.89 -19.73 -7.23
CA LEU A 12 10.22 -18.66 -7.97
C LEU A 12 11.15 -17.96 -8.96
N GLN A 13 10.70 -17.84 -10.20
CA GLN A 13 11.33 -16.95 -11.16
C GLN A 13 11.03 -15.48 -10.83
N ILE A 14 11.93 -14.59 -11.21
CA ILE A 14 11.82 -13.14 -10.94
C ILE A 14 10.47 -12.57 -11.42
N GLN A 15 9.98 -13.01 -12.57
CA GLN A 15 8.69 -12.56 -13.11
C GLN A 15 7.49 -13.01 -12.26
N GLU A 16 7.53 -14.25 -11.77
CA GLU A 16 6.49 -14.83 -10.93
C GLU A 16 6.46 -14.16 -9.55
N PHE A 17 7.64 -13.91 -8.98
CA PHE A 17 7.78 -13.14 -7.75
C PHE A 17 7.17 -11.73 -7.89
N ASN A 18 7.51 -11.01 -8.98
CA ASN A 18 6.97 -9.67 -9.24
C ASN A 18 5.45 -9.69 -9.39
N ALA A 19 4.89 -10.64 -10.14
CA ALA A 19 3.44 -10.79 -10.29
C ALA A 19 2.75 -11.07 -8.95
N MET A 20 3.39 -11.87 -8.10
CA MET A 20 2.88 -12.20 -6.78
C MET A 20 2.86 -11.00 -5.83
N VAL A 21 3.95 -10.23 -5.80
CA VAL A 21 4.04 -8.99 -5.02
C VAL A 21 2.98 -7.99 -5.47
N GLN A 22 2.82 -7.77 -6.78
CA GLN A 22 1.78 -6.92 -7.34
C GLN A 22 0.37 -7.38 -6.92
N GLY A 23 0.11 -8.69 -6.99
CA GLY A 23 -1.14 -9.27 -6.53
C GLY A 23 -1.40 -9.06 -5.03
N HIS A 24 -0.35 -9.18 -4.21
CA HIS A 24 -0.45 -8.91 -2.77
C HIS A 24 -0.73 -7.44 -2.48
N LEU A 25 0.00 -6.52 -3.11
CA LEU A 25 -0.22 -5.08 -2.97
C LEU A 25 -1.64 -4.69 -3.38
N ARG A 26 -2.17 -5.26 -4.47
CA ARG A 26 -3.56 -5.03 -4.90
C ARG A 26 -4.58 -5.51 -3.86
N ARG A 27 -4.36 -6.70 -3.27
CA ARG A 27 -5.24 -7.21 -2.20
C ARG A 27 -5.18 -6.34 -0.94
N LYS A 28 -3.98 -5.89 -0.56
CA LYS A 28 -3.77 -4.98 0.56
C LYS A 28 -4.51 -3.65 0.32
N ARG A 29 -4.36 -3.06 -0.86
CA ARG A 29 -5.08 -1.82 -1.24
C ARG A 29 -6.59 -1.97 -1.11
N LYS A 30 -7.17 -3.09 -1.57
CA LYS A 30 -8.60 -3.36 -1.41
C LYS A 30 -9.02 -3.44 0.08
N GLN A 31 -8.17 -4.01 0.94
CA GLN A 31 -8.43 -4.04 2.38
C GLN A 31 -8.34 -2.62 2.98
N ASP A 32 -7.35 -1.83 2.58
CA ASP A 32 -7.18 -0.45 3.04
C ASP A 32 -8.37 0.44 2.60
N GLU A 33 -8.92 0.23 1.40
CA GLU A 33 -10.14 0.90 0.94
C GLU A 33 -11.35 0.57 1.82
N MET A 34 -11.54 -0.71 2.17
CA MET A 34 -12.59 -1.14 3.10
C MET A 34 -12.39 -0.55 4.50
N GLN A 35 -11.14 -0.50 4.96
CA GLN A 35 -10.78 0.06 6.25
C GLN A 35 -11.05 1.56 6.30
N ALA A 36 -10.67 2.31 5.25
CA ALA A 36 -10.92 3.74 5.14
C ALA A 36 -12.42 4.07 5.17
N TYR A 37 -13.24 3.27 4.49
CA TYR A 37 -14.69 3.39 4.57
C TYR A 37 -15.20 3.19 6.00
N PHE A 38 -14.74 2.14 6.69
CA PHE A 38 -15.17 1.88 8.06
C PHE A 38 -14.71 2.99 9.02
N THR A 39 -13.46 3.42 8.92
CA THR A 39 -12.91 4.52 9.72
C THR A 39 -13.67 5.82 9.49
N TYR A 40 -14.06 6.13 8.25
CA TYR A 40 -14.92 7.28 7.97
C TYR A 40 -16.22 7.25 8.78
N TRP A 41 -16.91 6.10 8.81
CA TRP A 41 -18.15 5.95 9.59
C TRP A 41 -17.95 6.06 11.09
N GLN A 42 -16.80 5.62 11.61
CA GLN A 42 -16.46 5.78 13.03
C GLN A 42 -16.20 7.25 13.39
N LEU A 43 -15.63 8.03 12.46
CA LEU A 43 -15.32 9.45 12.65
C LEU A 43 -16.53 10.35 12.39
N LEU A 44 -17.48 9.93 11.56
CA LEU A 44 -18.62 10.73 11.11
C LEU A 44 -19.38 11.45 12.26
N PRO A 45 -19.67 10.80 13.41
CA PRO A 45 -20.34 11.48 14.52
C PRO A 45 -19.55 12.66 15.12
N GLN A 46 -18.22 12.64 15.01
CA GLN A 46 -17.32 13.66 15.55
C GLN A 46 -17.04 14.81 14.56
N LEU A 47 -17.17 14.54 13.26
CA LEU A 47 -16.83 15.49 12.19
C LEU A 47 -17.91 16.57 11.97
N GLY A 48 -19.13 16.35 12.47
CA GLY A 48 -20.25 17.27 12.31
C GLY A 48 -20.84 17.30 10.90
N SER A 49 -22.02 17.92 10.75
CA SER A 49 -22.80 17.90 9.50
C SER A 49 -22.22 18.70 8.32
N LYS A 50 -21.13 19.44 8.55
CA LYS A 50 -20.46 20.28 7.52
C LYS A 50 -19.16 19.67 7.00
N THR A 51 -18.84 18.43 7.37
CA THR A 51 -17.60 17.80 6.92
C THR A 51 -17.61 17.55 5.41
N SER A 52 -16.49 17.87 4.76
CA SER A 52 -16.21 17.54 3.36
C SER A 52 -15.31 16.32 3.22
N ILE A 53 -14.90 15.70 4.34
CA ILE A 53 -14.01 14.55 4.33
C ILE A 53 -14.74 13.35 3.74
N THR A 54 -14.06 12.66 2.83
CA THR A 54 -14.52 11.43 2.21
C THR A 54 -13.60 10.26 2.60
N PRO A 55 -14.03 9.00 2.43
CA PRO A 55 -13.13 7.85 2.57
C PRO A 55 -11.89 7.93 1.67
N ALA A 56 -11.99 8.60 0.51
CA ALA A 56 -10.86 8.79 -0.39
C ALA A 56 -9.79 9.71 0.23
N ASP A 57 -10.19 10.73 0.97
CA ASP A 57 -9.26 11.64 1.67
C ASP A 57 -8.50 10.92 2.80
N ILE A 58 -9.14 9.93 3.44
CA ILE A 58 -8.49 9.07 4.44
C ILE A 58 -7.47 8.14 3.78
N LEU A 59 -7.74 7.68 2.56
CA LEU A 59 -6.89 6.75 1.81
C LEU A 59 -5.72 7.44 1.10
N ALA A 60 -5.90 8.68 0.63
CA ALA A 60 -4.94 9.40 -0.21
C ALA A 60 -3.50 9.45 0.34
N PRO A 61 -3.25 9.65 1.65
CA PRO A 61 -1.90 9.65 2.21
C PRO A 61 -1.17 8.31 2.09
N LEU A 62 -1.91 7.18 2.00
CA LEU A 62 -1.32 5.84 1.88
C LEU A 62 -0.88 5.51 0.45
N TYR A 63 -1.52 6.14 -0.54
CA TYR A 63 -1.31 5.88 -1.96
C TYR A 63 -1.20 7.21 -2.72
N PRO A 64 -0.12 7.98 -2.50
CA PRO A 64 0.07 9.23 -3.23
C PRO A 64 0.12 8.97 -4.74
N ASP A 65 -0.63 9.75 -5.51
CA ASP A 65 -0.66 9.64 -6.98
C ASP A 65 0.72 9.91 -7.61
N VAL A 66 1.56 10.66 -6.91
CA VAL A 66 2.95 10.89 -7.28
C VAL A 66 3.77 9.68 -6.80
N LYS A 67 4.07 8.76 -7.73
CA LYS A 67 5.16 7.81 -7.50
C LYS A 67 6.44 8.62 -7.26
N PRO A 68 7.21 8.34 -6.19
CA PRO A 68 8.50 8.99 -5.99
C PRO A 68 9.38 8.76 -7.23
N ASP A 69 10.20 9.75 -7.56
CA ASP A 69 11.07 9.70 -8.75
C ASP A 69 12.01 8.48 -8.58
N PRO A 70 12.10 7.54 -9.54
CA PRO A 70 12.89 6.32 -9.41
C PRO A 70 14.36 6.56 -9.02
N LYS A 71 14.88 7.76 -9.31
CA LYS A 71 16.22 8.20 -8.93
C LYS A 71 16.36 8.50 -7.44
N GLU A 72 15.32 9.03 -6.81
CA GLU A 72 15.29 9.30 -5.37
C GLU A 72 15.12 8.02 -4.58
N GLU A 73 14.19 7.15 -5.00
CA GLU A 73 14.02 5.81 -4.42
C GLU A 73 15.33 5.00 -4.45
N ARG A 74 16.04 5.03 -5.58
CA ARG A 74 17.34 4.35 -5.71
C ARG A 74 18.40 4.95 -4.77
N LYS A 75 18.43 6.28 -4.60
CA LYS A 75 19.36 6.94 -3.67
C LYS A 75 19.06 6.60 -2.22
N GLU A 76 17.78 6.53 -1.84
CA GLU A 76 17.38 6.13 -0.49
C GLU A 76 17.71 4.67 -0.22
N LEU A 77 17.44 3.78 -1.18
CA LEU A 77 17.84 2.38 -1.08
C LEU A 77 19.35 2.23 -0.91
N LEU A 78 20.15 2.91 -1.73
CA LEU A 78 21.62 2.86 -1.63
C LEU A 78 22.11 3.35 -0.26
N LYS A 79 21.52 4.42 0.28
CA LYS A 79 21.80 4.90 1.65
C LYS A 79 21.49 3.84 2.72
N VAL A 80 20.35 3.16 2.62
CA VAL A 80 19.96 2.09 3.56
C VAL A 80 20.96 0.91 3.50
N PHE A 81 21.49 0.60 2.31
CA PHE A 81 22.50 -0.43 2.11
C PHE A 81 23.94 0.04 2.33
N GLY A 82 24.16 1.30 2.76
CA GLY A 82 25.47 1.85 3.07
C GLY A 82 26.39 2.08 1.86
N MET A 83 25.81 2.28 0.67
CA MET A 83 26.52 2.56 -0.59
C MET A 83 26.31 3.98 -1.08
#